data_AF-A0A1G5G807-F1
#
_entry.id   AF-A0A1G5G807-F1
#
_cell.length_a   1.000
_cell.length_b   1.000
_cell.length_c   1.000
_cell.angle_alpha   90.00
_cell.angle_beta   90.00
_cell.angle_gamma   90.00
#
_symmetry.space_group_name_H-M   'P 1'
#
loop_
_entity.id
_entity.type
_entity.pdbx_description
1 polymer ?
#
loop_
_entity_poly.entity_id
_entity_poly.type
_entity_poly.pdbx_seq_one_letter_code
_entity_poly.pdbx_strand_id
1 'polypeptide(L)'
;MACQCGLITRYESVKQAYKDSKTQLRYAQIHAETLDRKYTTILEDCAATFDIAEALDLLTVMPDLNTEGKELIENAMTLLDEKISDIDVKLWELRDEDTRYHDQQKAEESITYLQTGGH
;
A
#
# COMPACT_ATOMS: atom_id res chain seq x y z
N MET A 1 9.11 -25.03 19.39
CA MET A 1 8.80 -24.01 18.35
C MET A 1 8.48 -24.73 17.05
N ALA A 2 7.79 -24.11 16.10
CA ALA A 2 7.41 -24.70 14.82
C ALA A 2 7.68 -23.70 13.68
N CYS A 3 7.81 -24.16 12.43
CA CYS A 3 8.03 -23.23 11.30
C CYS A 3 6.84 -22.29 11.09
N GLN A 4 7.14 -21.01 10.95
CA GLN A 4 6.28 -19.88 10.60
C GLN A 4 6.23 -19.61 9.09
N CYS A 5 6.95 -20.40 8.27
CA CYS A 5 6.94 -20.44 6.81
C CYS A 5 5.59 -20.00 6.18
N GLY A 6 4.48 -20.63 6.59
CA GLY A 6 3.15 -20.35 6.04
C GLY A 6 2.56 -18.99 6.45
N LEU A 7 2.89 -18.49 7.65
CA LEU A 7 2.51 -17.13 8.07
C LEU A 7 3.35 -16.08 7.34
N ILE A 8 4.65 -16.31 7.16
CA ILE A 8 5.54 -15.41 6.40
C ILE A 8 4.99 -15.19 4.99
N THR A 9 4.67 -16.27 4.26
CA THR A 9 4.09 -16.17 2.91
C THR A 9 2.77 -15.38 2.89
N ARG A 10 1.90 -15.56 3.89
CA ARG A 10 0.64 -14.81 4.00
C ARG A 10 0.89 -13.32 4.22
N TYR A 11 1.77 -12.97 5.16
CA TYR A 11 2.09 -11.57 5.43
C TYR A 11 2.78 -10.90 4.23
N GLU A 12 3.65 -11.60 3.49
CA GLU A 12 4.23 -11.10 2.25
C GLU A 12 3.17 -10.83 1.17
N SER A 13 2.19 -11.74 1.02
CA SER A 13 1.07 -11.55 0.09
C SER A 13 0.21 -10.33 0.45
N VAL A 14 -0.13 -10.17 1.74
CA VAL A 14 -0.87 -8.98 2.22
C VAL A 14 -0.07 -7.71 2.01
N LYS A 15 1.24 -7.72 2.29
CA LYS A 15 2.13 -6.59 2.03
C LYS A 15 2.11 -6.19 0.56
N GLN A 16 2.15 -7.17 -0.34
CA GLN A 16 2.11 -6.90 -1.77
C GLN A 16 0.76 -6.28 -2.18
N ALA A 17 -0.35 -6.79 -1.66
CA ALA A 17 -1.67 -6.21 -1.90
C ALA A 17 -1.73 -4.73 -1.47
N TYR A 18 -1.18 -4.37 -0.31
CA TYR A 18 -1.10 -2.97 0.13
C TYR A 18 -0.26 -2.09 -0.81
N LYS A 19 0.89 -2.60 -1.29
CA LYS A 19 1.72 -1.88 -2.27
C LYS A 19 0.98 -1.67 -3.60
N ASP A 20 0.23 -2.67 -4.05
CA ASP A 20 -0.55 -2.59 -5.28
C ASP A 20 -1.68 -1.57 -5.14
N SER A 21 -2.43 -1.61 -4.03
CA SER A 21 -3.44 -0.60 -3.71
C SER A 21 -2.87 0.82 -3.63
N LYS A 22 -1.70 0.99 -3.00
CA LYS A 22 -1.02 2.29 -2.94
C LYS A 22 -0.66 2.81 -4.34
N THR A 23 -0.22 1.90 -5.21
CA THR A 23 0.09 2.23 -6.60
C THR A 23 -1.16 2.68 -7.35
N GLN A 24 -2.30 2.01 -7.17
CA GLN A 24 -3.57 2.42 -7.74
C GLN A 24 -4.03 3.80 -7.25
N LEU A 25 -3.90 4.08 -5.95
CA LEU A 25 -4.21 5.40 -5.38
C LEU A 25 -3.32 6.50 -5.96
N ARG A 26 -2.03 6.24 -6.15
CA ARG A 26 -1.12 7.18 -6.79
C ARG A 26 -1.49 7.45 -8.25
N TYR A 27 -1.94 6.44 -8.99
CA TYR A 27 -2.46 6.64 -10.34
C TYR A 27 -3.73 7.51 -10.33
N ALA A 28 -4.66 7.26 -9.40
CA ALA A 28 -5.86 8.07 -9.24
C ALA A 28 -5.53 9.54 -8.92
N GLN A 29 -4.55 9.80 -8.05
CA GLN A 29 -4.08 11.14 -7.70
C GLN A 29 -3.58 11.90 -8.94
N ILE A 30 -2.72 11.27 -9.75
CA ILE A 30 -2.20 11.88 -11.00
C ILE A 30 -3.34 12.21 -11.98
N HIS A 31 -4.36 11.35 -12.06
CA HIS A 31 -5.52 11.59 -12.92
C HIS A 31 -6.41 12.71 -12.38
N ALA A 32 -6.58 12.83 -11.07
CA ALA A 32 -7.28 13.94 -10.42
C ALA A 32 -6.60 15.29 -10.72
N GLU A 33 -5.26 15.35 -10.69
CA GLU A 33 -4.51 16.55 -11.12
C GLU A 33 -4.72 16.89 -12.60
N THR A 34 -4.91 15.86 -13.43
CA THR A 34 -5.21 16.06 -14.86
C THR A 34 -6.64 16.54 -15.09
N LEU A 35 -7.59 16.11 -14.25
CA LEU A 35 -8.98 16.59 -14.28
C LEU A 35 -9.06 18.07 -13.95
N ASP A 36 -8.26 18.56 -12.99
CA ASP A 36 -8.19 19.98 -12.63
C ASP A 36 -7.96 20.87 -13.86
N ARG A 37 -6.94 20.54 -14.67
CA ARG A 37 -6.66 21.24 -15.93
C ARG A 37 -7.81 21.15 -16.94
N LYS A 38 -8.46 19.99 -17.04
CA LYS A 38 -9.57 19.79 -17.98
C LYS A 38 -10.81 20.58 -17.56
N TYR A 39 -11.09 20.68 -16.26
CA TYR A 39 -12.16 21.52 -15.76
C TYR A 39 -11.92 22.98 -16.12
N THR A 40 -10.72 23.50 -15.89
CA THR A 40 -10.37 24.87 -16.27
C THR A 40 -10.63 25.15 -17.75
N THR A 41 -10.18 24.27 -18.66
CA THR A 41 -10.42 24.46 -20.11
C THR A 41 -11.90 24.40 -20.48
N ILE A 42 -12.65 23.43 -19.95
CA ILE A 42 -14.11 23.34 -20.21
C ILE A 42 -14.82 24.60 -19.72
N LEU A 43 -14.41 25.11 -18.55
CA LEU A 43 -15.00 26.30 -17.95
C LEU A 43 -14.64 27.58 -18.73
N GLU A 44 -13.40 27.69 -19.24
CA GLU A 44 -12.98 28.76 -20.16
C GLU A 44 -13.79 28.74 -21.47
N ASP A 45 -14.00 27.56 -22.05
CA ASP A 45 -14.80 27.37 -23.26
C ASP A 45 -16.28 27.73 -23.03
N CYS A 46 -16.86 27.32 -21.89
CA CYS A 46 -18.24 27.63 -21.52
C CYS A 46 -18.44 29.14 -21.26
N ALA A 47 -17.50 29.80 -20.57
CA ALA A 47 -17.55 31.24 -20.33
C ALA A 47 -17.44 32.06 -21.64
N ALA A 48 -16.82 31.49 -22.68
CA ALA A 48 -16.75 32.10 -24.00
C ALA A 48 -18.04 31.94 -24.83
N THR A 49 -18.97 31.05 -24.45
CA THR A 49 -20.15 30.70 -25.27
C THR A 49 -21.51 30.91 -24.60
N PHE A 50 -21.63 30.97 -23.27
CA PHE A 50 -22.92 31.06 -22.56
C PHE A 50 -22.98 32.16 -21.48
N ASP A 51 -24.20 32.43 -21.00
CA ASP A 51 -24.45 33.33 -19.87
C ASP A 51 -23.76 32.79 -18.61
N ILE A 52 -22.86 33.59 -18.05
CA ILE A 52 -21.78 33.20 -17.12
C ILE A 52 -22.30 32.69 -15.75
N ALA A 53 -23.57 32.91 -15.44
CA ALA A 53 -24.15 32.63 -14.12
C ALA A 53 -24.18 31.13 -13.75
N GLU A 54 -24.55 30.22 -14.65
CA GLU A 54 -24.59 28.77 -14.34
C GLU A 54 -23.21 28.10 -14.36
N ALA A 55 -22.25 28.66 -15.12
CA ALA A 55 -20.87 28.18 -15.13
C ALA A 55 -20.12 28.56 -13.83
N LEU A 56 -20.57 29.60 -13.13
CA LEU A 56 -19.97 30.11 -11.89
C LEU A 56 -20.18 29.19 -10.68
N ASP A 57 -21.33 28.53 -10.59
CA ASP A 57 -21.61 27.56 -9.52
C ASP A 57 -20.75 26.29 -9.70
N LEU A 58 -20.54 25.86 -10.96
CA LEU A 58 -19.60 24.78 -11.28
C LEU A 58 -18.14 25.17 -11.02
N LEU A 59 -17.76 26.43 -11.30
CA LEU A 59 -16.43 27.00 -11.04
C LEU A 59 -16.05 27.00 -9.56
N THR A 60 -17.03 27.15 -8.67
CA THR A 60 -16.77 27.19 -7.22
C THR A 60 -16.69 25.80 -6.60
N VAL A 61 -17.52 24.86 -7.05
CA VAL A 61 -17.63 23.54 -6.40
C VAL A 61 -16.59 22.53 -6.90
N MET A 62 -16.20 22.56 -8.18
CA MET A 62 -15.30 21.53 -8.75
C MET A 62 -13.88 21.53 -8.17
N PRO A 63 -13.20 22.67 -7.95
CA PRO A 63 -11.88 22.70 -7.32
C PRO A 63 -11.89 22.19 -5.87
N ASP A 64 -12.94 22.52 -5.12
CA ASP A 64 -13.11 22.10 -3.73
C ASP A 64 -13.27 20.57 -3.64
N LEU A 65 -14.13 19.98 -4.48
CA LEU A 65 -14.31 18.53 -4.56
C LEU A 65 -13.02 17.81 -4.99
N ASN A 66 -12.26 18.40 -5.92
CA ASN A 66 -10.98 17.83 -6.36
C ASN A 66 -9.92 17.88 -5.24
N THR A 67 -9.89 18.97 -4.47
CA THR A 67 -9.01 19.13 -3.31
C THR A 67 -9.34 18.13 -2.21
N GLU A 68 -10.61 18.01 -1.84
CA GLU A 68 -11.06 17.03 -0.85
C GLU A 68 -10.72 15.59 -1.29
N GLY A 69 -10.99 15.26 -2.57
CA GLY A 69 -10.62 13.97 -3.14
C GLY A 69 -9.11 13.68 -3.05
N LYS A 70 -8.28 14.69 -3.31
CA LYS A 70 -6.81 14.58 -3.19
C LYS A 70 -6.38 14.32 -1.74
N GLU A 71 -6.91 15.07 -0.78
CA GLU A 71 -6.60 14.87 0.64
C GLU A 71 -7.01 13.45 1.12
N LEU A 72 -8.18 12.97 0.71
CA LEU A 72 -8.62 11.61 1.04
C LEU A 72 -7.69 10.53 0.46
N ILE A 73 -7.21 10.72 -0.77
CA ILE A 73 -6.24 9.81 -1.40
C ILE A 73 -4.91 9.84 -0.65
N GLU A 74 -4.40 11.02 -0.28
CA GLU A 74 -3.13 11.17 0.45
C GLU A 74 -3.19 10.54 1.85
N ASN A 75 -4.30 10.73 2.56
CA ASN A 75 -4.55 10.10 3.86
C ASN A 75 -4.60 8.57 3.74
N ALA A 76 -5.29 8.05 2.73
CA ALA A 76 -5.34 6.61 2.48
C ALA A 76 -3.95 6.04 2.13
N MET A 77 -3.13 6.75 1.35
CA MET A 77 -1.76 6.34 1.05
C MET A 77 -0.86 6.34 2.30
N THR A 78 -1.04 7.30 3.20
CA THR A 78 -0.31 7.37 4.48
C THR A 78 -0.66 6.18 5.38
N LEU A 79 -1.95 5.85 5.49
CA LEU A 79 -2.39 4.68 6.24
C LEU A 79 -1.82 3.37 5.66
N LEU A 80 -1.73 3.26 4.32
CA LEU A 80 -1.10 2.10 3.69
C LEU A 80 0.39 2.00 4.03
N ASP A 81 1.11 3.12 4.10
CA ASP A 81 2.52 3.13 4.50
C ASP A 81 2.72 2.64 5.94
N GLU A 82 1.88 3.10 6.86
CA GLU A 82 1.88 2.62 8.25
C GLU A 82 1.64 1.10 8.29
N LYS A 83 0.63 0.60 7.56
CA LYS A 83 0.33 -0.84 7.53
C LYS A 83 1.42 -1.68 6.86
N ILE A 84 2.08 -1.16 5.83
CA ILE A 84 3.25 -1.83 5.23
C ILE A 84 4.39 -1.90 6.25
N SER A 85 4.63 -0.83 7.01
CA SER A 85 5.66 -0.79 8.05
C SER A 85 5.37 -1.76 9.19
N ASP A 86 4.13 -1.82 9.67
CA ASP A 86 3.68 -2.79 10.70
C ASP A 86 3.93 -4.24 10.25
N ILE A 87 3.61 -4.56 8.98
CA ILE A 87 3.85 -5.89 8.41
C ILE A 87 5.35 -6.19 8.31
N ASP A 88 6.18 -5.19 7.98
CA ASP A 88 7.63 -5.38 7.90
C ASP A 88 8.24 -5.77 9.25
N VAL A 89 7.79 -5.13 10.33
CA VAL A 89 8.19 -5.52 11.69
C VAL A 89 7.75 -6.96 11.98
N LYS A 90 6.51 -7.33 11.65
CA LYS A 90 5.99 -8.68 11.89
C LYS A 90 6.75 -9.75 11.08
N LEU A 91 7.06 -9.46 9.83
CA LEU A 91 7.85 -10.37 8.98
C LEU A 91 9.26 -10.57 9.52
N TRP A 92 9.87 -9.50 10.05
CA TRP A 92 11.18 -9.60 10.69
C TRP A 92 11.14 -10.53 11.91
N GLU A 93 10.16 -10.36 12.80
CA GLU A 93 9.97 -11.23 13.98
C GLU A 93 9.78 -12.71 13.59
N LEU A 94 8.91 -12.99 12.62
CA LEU A 94 8.63 -14.35 12.17
C LEU A 94 9.85 -15.01 11.53
N ARG A 95 10.63 -14.26 10.74
CA ARG A 95 11.87 -14.77 10.12
C ARG A 95 12.97 -15.03 11.14
N ASP A 96 13.05 -14.20 12.18
CA ASP A 96 13.98 -14.42 13.29
C ASP A 96 13.60 -15.69 14.09
N GLU A 97 12.31 -15.89 14.35
CA GLU A 97 11.81 -17.12 14.99
C GLU A 97 12.09 -18.37 14.14
N ASP A 98 11.86 -18.31 12.83
CA ASP A 98 12.15 -19.42 11.91
C ASP A 98 13.64 -19.73 11.85
N THR A 99 14.49 -18.70 11.83
CA THR A 99 15.94 -18.88 11.85
C THR A 99 16.36 -19.64 13.11
N ARG A 100 15.89 -19.19 14.28
CA ARG A 100 16.17 -19.85 15.56
C ARG A 100 15.66 -21.29 15.61
N TYR A 101 14.45 -21.54 15.09
CA TYR A 101 13.89 -22.89 15.02
C TYR A 101 14.74 -23.82 14.13
N HIS A 102 15.12 -23.37 12.93
CA HIS A 102 15.93 -24.18 12.02
C HIS A 102 17.35 -24.43 12.53
N ASP A 103 17.96 -23.47 13.21
CA ASP A 103 19.27 -23.65 13.84
C ASP A 103 19.22 -24.69 14.97
N GLN A 104 18.15 -24.67 15.78
CA GLN A 104 17.91 -25.70 16.81
C GLN A 104 17.73 -27.09 16.21
N GLN A 105 16.89 -27.22 15.17
CA GLN A 105 16.67 -28.51 14.51
C GLN A 105 17.97 -29.10 13.94
N LYS A 106 18.80 -28.29 13.27
CA LYS A 106 20.12 -28.73 12.76
C LYS A 106 21.07 -29.17 13.87
N ALA A 107 21.05 -28.48 15.01
CA ALA A 107 21.87 -28.85 16.17
C ALA A 107 21.42 -30.19 16.78
N GLU A 108 20.10 -30.41 16.89
CA GLU A 108 19.51 -31.66 17.38
C GLU A 108 19.79 -32.86 16.44
N GLU A 109 19.69 -32.65 15.13
CA GLU A 109 20.05 -33.65 14.11
C GLU A 109 21.54 -34.05 14.22
N SER A 110 22.41 -33.06 14.43
CA SER A 110 23.86 -33.29 14.58
C SER A 110 24.21 -34.08 15.84
N ILE A 111 23.52 -33.83 16.96
CA ILE A 111 23.69 -34.59 18.20
C ILE A 111 23.19 -36.03 18.02
N THR A 112 22.03 -36.20 17.37
CA THR A 112 21.44 -37.51 17.13
C THR A 112 22.36 -38.40 16.28
N TYR A 113 22.95 -37.85 15.20
CA TYR A 113 23.92 -38.57 14.36
C TYR A 113 25.16 -39.05 15.14
N LEU A 114 25.67 -38.25 16.08
CA LEU A 114 26.79 -38.62 16.95
C LEU A 114 26.41 -39.70 17.98
N GLN A 115 25.15 -39.75 18.42
CA GLN A 115 24.67 -40.71 19.42
C GLN A 115 24.24 -42.06 18.82
N THR A 116 23.72 -42.08 17.59
CA THR A 116 23.27 -43.31 16.93
C THR A 116 24.36 -44.07 16.18
N GLY A 117 25.60 -43.56 16.19
CA GLY A 117 26.73 -44.18 15.51
C GLY A 117 26.58 -44.09 13.99
N GLY A 118 27.05 -42.99 13.40
CA GLY A 118 27.26 -42.91 11.96
C GLY A 118 28.19 -44.05 11.51
N HIS A 119 27.60 -45.05 10.84
CA HIS A 119 28.29 -46.11 10.10
C HIS A 119 28.53 -45.68 8.66
#